data_AF-A0A842T7T3-F1
#
_entry.id   AF-A0A842T7T3-F1
#
_cell.length_a   1.000
_cell.length_b   1.000
_cell.length_c   1.000
_cell.angle_alpha   90.00
_cell.angle_beta   90.00
_cell.angle_gamma   90.00
#
_symmetry.space_group_name_H-M   'P 1'
#
loop_
_entity.id
_entity.type
_entity.pdbx_description
1 polymer ?
#
loop_
_entity_poly.entity_id
_entity_poly.type
_entity_poly.pdbx_seq_one_letter_code
_entity_poly.pdbx_strand_id
1 'polypeptide(L)'
;GLNPENAYIWRQSEEPLVKDVCFKVSRLVTQNMLNAIYGEKNFGLYLAALVQVGDILLPQVREGPQPTVIPVGIDQDPHIRLTRDLTRRYYKEKKEDGQIVQEEFFLPGATYHKLLPGLDGSEKMSKRFPNSYFTFNESLDSIEKKIRGAMTGGRKNKKMQEELGGEPQKCMIYKILMYLFEEDDKKLTKDFEECVKGELLCGEHKRECVEKVLSYVKEHRKKKEKFIDKAREILKIE
;
A
#
# COMPACT_ATOMS: atom_id res chain seq x y z
N GLY A 1 4.11 -16.12 0.54
CA GLY A 1 2.86 -15.69 -0.13
C GLY A 1 3.17 -15.50 -1.58
N LEU A 2 4.01 -14.50 -1.88
CA LEU A 2 4.68 -14.35 -3.17
C LEU A 2 5.52 -15.60 -3.52
N ASN A 3 5.42 -16.07 -4.76
CA ASN A 3 6.33 -17.09 -5.31
C ASN A 3 7.60 -16.39 -5.82
N PRO A 4 8.78 -16.63 -5.23
CA PRO A 4 10.02 -15.99 -5.66
C PRO A 4 10.45 -16.37 -7.08
N GLU A 5 10.01 -17.51 -7.62
CA GLU A 5 10.34 -17.92 -8.99
C GLU A 5 9.69 -17.01 -10.05
N ASN A 6 8.56 -16.38 -9.69
CA ASN A 6 7.80 -15.49 -10.57
C ASN A 6 7.91 -14.02 -10.12
N ALA A 7 8.93 -13.69 -9.32
CA ALA A 7 9.11 -12.35 -8.77
C ALA A 7 10.53 -11.85 -9.00
N TYR A 8 10.64 -10.61 -9.45
CA TYR A 8 11.90 -9.88 -9.45
C TYR A 8 11.93 -8.94 -8.24
N ILE A 9 12.89 -9.13 -7.34
CA ILE A 9 13.04 -8.36 -6.10
C ILE A 9 14.45 -7.77 -6.10
N TRP A 10 14.57 -6.46 -5.95
CA TRP A 10 15.85 -5.76 -6.04
C TRP A 10 16.00 -4.67 -4.97
N ARG A 11 17.24 -4.21 -4.79
CA ARG A 11 17.57 -2.97 -4.08
C ARG A 11 17.89 -1.90 -5.11
N GLN A 12 17.29 -0.71 -5.01
CA GLN A 12 17.58 0.41 -5.92
C GLN A 12 19.10 0.72 -6.00
N SER A 13 19.83 0.52 -4.91
CA SER A 13 21.29 0.71 -4.87
C SER A 13 22.08 -0.28 -5.73
N GLU A 14 21.50 -1.43 -6.08
CA GLU A 14 22.14 -2.53 -6.81
C GLU A 14 21.52 -2.81 -8.18
N GLU A 15 20.55 -1.99 -8.60
CA GLU A 15 19.88 -2.13 -9.91
C GLU A 15 20.30 -0.97 -10.83
N PRO A 16 21.31 -1.17 -11.70
CA PRO A 16 21.80 -0.12 -12.59
C PRO A 16 20.74 0.36 -13.58
N LEU A 17 19.86 -0.53 -14.07
CA LEU A 17 18.83 -0.16 -15.04
C LEU A 17 17.88 0.90 -14.48
N VAL A 18 17.48 0.77 -13.22
CA VAL A 18 16.65 1.76 -12.52
C VAL A 18 17.37 3.12 -12.46
N LYS A 19 18.66 3.13 -12.13
CA LYS A 19 19.46 4.37 -12.07
C LYS A 19 19.64 4.99 -13.44
N ASP A 20 19.86 4.19 -14.48
CA ASP A 20 20.00 4.64 -15.86
C ASP A 20 18.73 5.32 -16.36
N VAL A 21 17.54 4.77 -16.04
CA VAL A 21 16.27 5.42 -16.35
C VAL A 21 16.19 6.79 -15.67
N CYS A 22 16.53 6.87 -14.38
CA CYS A 22 16.58 8.13 -13.65
C CYS A 22 17.47 9.16 -14.37
N PHE A 23 18.70 8.79 -14.76
CA PHE A 23 19.59 9.69 -15.52
C PHE A 23 18.95 10.13 -16.85
N LYS A 24 18.36 9.21 -17.60
CA LYS A 24 17.74 9.46 -18.91
C LYS A 24 16.57 10.45 -18.83
N VAL A 25 15.68 10.28 -17.85
CA VAL A 25 14.47 11.12 -17.71
C VAL A 25 14.73 12.43 -16.97
N SER A 26 15.81 12.53 -16.18
CA SER A 26 16.12 13.71 -15.36
C SER A 26 16.20 15.01 -16.17
N ARG A 27 16.73 14.94 -17.41
CA ARG A 27 16.82 16.08 -18.33
C ARG A 27 15.48 16.68 -18.76
N LEU A 28 14.38 15.96 -18.54
CA LEU A 28 13.03 16.36 -18.93
C LEU A 28 12.23 16.98 -17.77
N VAL A 29 12.85 17.08 -16.59
CA VAL A 29 12.23 17.53 -15.36
C VAL A 29 12.80 18.89 -14.97
N THR A 30 11.94 19.80 -14.54
CA THR A 30 12.33 21.10 -14.01
C THR A 30 12.11 21.17 -12.50
N GLN A 31 12.80 22.09 -11.82
CA GLN A 31 12.60 22.33 -10.39
C GLN A 31 11.13 22.69 -10.08
N ASN A 32 10.49 23.47 -10.95
CA ASN A 32 9.09 23.86 -10.77
C ASN A 32 8.14 22.66 -10.83
N MET A 33 8.39 21.68 -11.70
CA MET A 33 7.62 20.44 -11.75
C MET A 33 7.77 19.64 -10.46
N LEU A 34 9.00 19.49 -9.97
CA LEU A 34 9.27 18.76 -8.74
C LEU A 34 8.63 19.44 -7.52
N ASN A 35 8.76 20.76 -7.41
CA ASN A 35 8.13 21.54 -6.35
C ASN A 35 6.61 21.44 -6.39
N ALA A 36 6.00 21.44 -7.58
CA ALA A 36 4.55 21.33 -7.73
C ALA A 36 4.01 19.96 -7.25
N ILE A 37 4.80 18.89 -7.40
CA ILE A 37 4.37 17.52 -7.05
C ILE A 37 4.72 17.18 -5.60
N TYR A 38 5.95 17.48 -5.16
CA TYR A 38 6.48 17.03 -3.88
C TYR A 38 6.62 18.14 -2.84
N GLY A 39 6.40 19.40 -3.23
CA GLY A 39 6.81 20.57 -2.44
C GLY A 39 8.32 20.74 -2.42
N GLU A 40 8.79 21.75 -1.68
CA GLU A 40 10.22 21.97 -1.49
C GLU A 40 10.83 20.86 -0.62
N LYS A 41 11.88 20.23 -1.13
CA LYS A 41 12.61 19.13 -0.52
C LYS A 41 14.11 19.25 -0.78
N ASN A 42 14.90 18.57 0.04
CA ASN A 42 16.31 18.34 -0.24
C ASN A 42 16.47 17.56 -1.54
N PHE A 43 17.51 17.87 -2.31
CA PHE A 43 17.77 17.29 -3.63
C PHE A 43 17.70 15.75 -3.68
N GLY A 44 18.19 15.08 -2.64
CA GLY A 44 18.14 13.62 -2.55
C GLY A 44 16.73 13.02 -2.61
N LEU A 45 15.70 13.75 -2.14
CA LEU A 45 14.31 13.30 -2.26
C LEU A 45 13.75 13.47 -3.68
N TYR A 46 14.18 14.50 -4.40
CA TYR A 46 13.86 14.61 -5.83
C TYR A 46 14.52 13.51 -6.63
N LEU A 47 15.80 13.21 -6.33
CA LEU A 47 16.49 12.10 -6.96
C LEU A 47 15.78 10.77 -6.69
N ALA A 48 15.35 10.51 -5.45
CA ALA A 48 14.57 9.33 -5.10
C ALA A 48 13.26 9.24 -5.91
N ALA A 49 12.59 10.36 -6.14
CA ALA A 49 11.40 10.39 -6.99
C ALA A 49 11.72 10.02 -8.45
N LEU A 50 12.86 10.45 -8.98
CA LEU A 50 13.28 10.08 -10.34
C LEU A 50 13.76 8.61 -10.44
N VAL A 51 14.39 8.09 -9.39
CA VAL A 51 14.71 6.65 -9.28
C VAL A 51 13.43 5.81 -9.30
N GLN A 52 12.36 6.27 -8.64
CA GLN A 52 11.06 5.59 -8.66
C GLN A 52 10.42 5.52 -10.05
N VAL A 53 10.70 6.47 -10.95
CA VAL A 53 10.33 6.36 -12.38
C VAL A 53 11.02 5.14 -13.00
N GLY A 54 12.30 4.94 -12.68
CA GLY A 54 13.06 3.77 -13.07
C GLY A 54 12.47 2.46 -12.55
N ASP A 55 12.04 2.41 -11.28
CA ASP A 55 11.40 1.22 -10.72
C ASP A 55 10.10 0.87 -11.47
N ILE A 56 9.29 1.88 -11.80
CA ILE A 56 8.04 1.68 -12.54
C ILE A 56 8.29 1.17 -13.96
N LEU A 57 9.33 1.68 -14.63
CA LEU A 57 9.66 1.31 -16.02
C LEU A 57 10.56 0.07 -16.13
N LEU A 58 11.10 -0.43 -15.02
CA LEU A 58 12.04 -1.54 -15.02
C LEU A 58 11.56 -2.77 -15.79
N PRO A 59 10.30 -3.25 -15.65
CA PRO A 59 9.84 -4.40 -16.42
C PRO A 59 9.98 -4.19 -17.93
N GLN A 60 9.70 -2.99 -18.41
CA GLN A 60 9.77 -2.66 -19.84
C GLN A 60 11.20 -2.43 -20.34
N VAL A 61 12.05 -1.83 -19.49
CA VAL A 61 13.46 -1.59 -19.82
C VAL A 61 14.26 -2.89 -19.82
N ARG A 62 13.90 -3.83 -18.94
CA ARG A 62 14.64 -5.08 -18.74
C ARG A 62 14.19 -6.20 -19.68
N GLU A 63 12.89 -6.43 -19.79
CA GLU A 63 12.33 -7.58 -20.53
C GLU A 63 11.71 -7.15 -21.87
N GLY A 64 11.73 -5.85 -22.17
CA GLY A 64 11.15 -5.27 -23.36
C GLY A 64 9.73 -4.73 -23.16
N PRO A 65 9.22 -3.98 -24.15
CA PRO A 65 7.86 -3.47 -24.26
C PRO A 65 6.75 -4.35 -23.69
N GLN A 66 6.16 -3.96 -22.56
CA GLN A 66 5.02 -4.67 -21.98
C GLN A 66 4.10 -3.78 -21.14
N PRO A 67 2.78 -4.07 -21.07
CA PRO A 67 1.88 -3.40 -20.15
C PRO A 67 2.34 -3.55 -18.70
N THR A 68 2.45 -2.44 -17.98
CA THR A 68 2.83 -2.42 -16.55
C THR A 68 1.70 -1.82 -15.73
N VAL A 69 1.31 -2.46 -14.63
CA VAL A 69 0.25 -2.00 -13.73
C VAL A 69 0.82 -1.82 -12.32
N ILE A 70 0.57 -0.65 -11.74
CA ILE A 70 1.11 -0.28 -10.43
C ILE A 70 -0.05 -0.07 -9.45
N PRO A 71 -0.16 -0.88 -8.39
CA PRO A 71 -1.14 -0.65 -7.33
C PRO A 71 -0.67 0.50 -6.44
N VAL A 72 -1.46 1.57 -6.34
CA VAL A 72 -1.12 2.76 -5.56
C VAL A 72 -2.28 3.32 -4.76
N GLY A 73 -1.97 4.04 -3.69
CA GLY A 73 -2.93 4.95 -3.06
C GLY A 73 -3.18 6.16 -3.94
N ILE A 74 -4.35 6.79 -3.79
CA ILE A 74 -4.72 7.99 -4.58
C ILE A 74 -3.73 9.15 -4.39
N ASP A 75 -3.07 9.21 -3.23
CA ASP A 75 -2.04 10.19 -2.89
C ASP A 75 -0.77 10.08 -3.74
N GLN A 76 -0.55 8.94 -4.40
CA GLN A 76 0.61 8.70 -5.26
C GLN A 76 0.33 9.00 -6.74
N ASP A 77 -0.92 9.31 -7.11
CA ASP A 77 -1.30 9.62 -8.50
C ASP A 77 -0.45 10.72 -9.17
N PRO A 78 -0.09 11.83 -8.48
CA PRO A 78 0.77 12.85 -9.07
C PRO A 78 2.11 12.28 -9.58
N HIS A 79 2.69 11.31 -8.87
CA HIS A 79 3.92 10.64 -9.29
C HIS A 79 3.68 9.73 -10.50
N ILE A 80 2.59 8.97 -10.53
CA ILE A 80 2.22 8.13 -11.68
C ILE A 80 2.04 8.97 -12.94
N ARG A 81 1.40 10.15 -12.81
CA ARG A 81 1.24 11.10 -13.92
C ARG A 81 2.58 11.63 -14.42
N LEU A 82 3.49 12.01 -13.52
CA LEU A 82 4.86 12.38 -13.87
C LEU A 82 5.56 11.26 -14.63
N THR A 83 5.53 10.04 -14.13
CA THR A 83 6.14 8.87 -14.78
C THR A 83 5.59 8.67 -16.19
N ARG A 84 4.28 8.78 -16.39
CA ARG A 84 3.65 8.67 -17.72
C ARG A 84 4.10 9.77 -18.67
N ASP A 85 4.20 11.01 -18.20
CA ASP A 85 4.67 12.14 -19.01
C ASP A 85 6.13 11.97 -19.42
N LEU A 86 6.99 11.53 -18.50
CA LEU A 86 8.40 11.26 -18.78
C LEU A 86 8.57 10.07 -19.73
N THR A 87 7.76 9.02 -19.57
CA THR A 87 7.75 7.86 -20.46
C THR A 87 7.40 8.28 -21.89
N ARG A 88 6.35 9.11 -22.04
CA ARG A 88 5.93 9.63 -23.34
C ARG A 88 7.03 10.44 -24.02
N ARG A 89 7.59 11.43 -23.31
CA ARG A 89 8.60 12.35 -23.86
C ARG A 89 9.92 11.67 -24.19
N TYR A 90 10.36 10.71 -23.38
CA TYR A 90 11.66 10.08 -23.59
C TYR A 90 11.59 8.88 -24.54
N TYR A 91 10.62 7.98 -24.35
CA TYR A 91 10.59 6.67 -25.01
C TYR A 91 9.62 6.60 -26.20
N LYS A 92 8.56 7.42 -26.24
CA LYS A 92 7.60 7.40 -27.37
C LYS A 92 7.91 8.40 -28.48
N GLU A 93 8.65 9.45 -28.18
CA GLU A 93 8.91 10.56 -29.12
C GLU A 93 10.30 10.45 -29.78
N LYS A 94 10.81 9.24 -30.03
CA LYS A 94 11.96 9.06 -30.93
C LYS A 94 11.49 9.27 -32.37
N LYS A 95 12.06 10.29 -33.02
CA LYS A 95 11.89 10.57 -34.44
C LYS A 95 13.18 10.16 -35.14
N GLU A 96 13.12 9.15 -36.00
CA GLU A 96 14.11 8.94 -37.06
C GLU A 96 13.50 9.49 -38.35
N ASP A 97 14.24 10.38 -39.03
CA ASP A 97 13.86 10.98 -40.33
C ASP A 97 12.45 11.62 -40.38
N GLY A 98 12.02 12.24 -39.29
CA GLY A 98 10.70 12.90 -39.21
C GLY A 98 9.51 11.93 -39.18
N GLN A 99 9.75 10.62 -39.18
CA GLN A 99 8.76 9.59 -38.97
C GLN A 99 8.78 9.15 -37.50
N ILE A 100 7.58 8.94 -36.94
CA ILE A 100 7.45 8.37 -35.60
C ILE A 100 7.78 6.89 -35.73
N VAL A 101 9.02 6.52 -35.41
CA VAL A 101 9.42 5.12 -35.28
C VAL A 101 9.10 4.73 -33.84
N GLN A 102 8.01 4.00 -33.66
CA GLN A 102 7.46 3.66 -32.35
C GLN A 102 8.41 2.70 -31.61
N GLU A 103 9.26 3.21 -30.71
CA GLU A 103 9.80 2.35 -29.64
C GLU A 103 8.65 2.06 -28.66
N GLU A 104 8.30 0.78 -28.56
CA GLU A 104 7.02 0.23 -28.09
C GLU A 104 6.79 0.33 -26.56
N PHE A 105 7.17 1.42 -25.89
CA PHE A 105 6.88 1.55 -24.46
C PHE A 105 5.38 1.70 -24.20
N PHE A 106 4.87 1.00 -23.21
CA PHE A 106 3.53 1.18 -22.68
C PHE A 106 3.56 2.27 -21.61
N LEU A 107 2.57 3.15 -21.64
CA LEU A 107 2.39 4.08 -20.54
C LEU A 107 1.96 3.29 -19.30
N PRO A 108 2.64 3.45 -18.15
CA PRO A 108 2.27 2.74 -16.93
C PRO A 108 0.80 2.95 -16.58
N GLY A 109 0.09 1.84 -16.37
CA GLY A 109 -1.26 1.82 -15.81
C GLY A 109 -1.21 1.79 -14.28
N ALA A 110 -2.29 2.21 -13.62
CA ALA A 110 -2.37 2.15 -12.16
C ALA A 110 -3.74 1.65 -11.70
N THR A 111 -3.75 0.90 -10.60
CA THR A 111 -4.97 0.60 -9.83
C THR A 111 -4.93 1.40 -8.53
N TYR A 112 -6.08 1.93 -8.12
CA TYR A 112 -6.18 2.80 -6.95
C TYR A 112 -6.89 2.07 -5.82
N HIS A 113 -6.24 2.01 -4.66
CA HIS A 113 -6.82 1.44 -3.45
C HIS A 113 -7.05 2.51 -2.39
N LYS A 114 -8.07 2.28 -1.55
CA LYS A 114 -8.31 3.11 -0.36
C LYS A 114 -7.23 2.83 0.67
N LEU A 115 -6.72 3.88 1.30
CA LEU A 115 -5.82 3.74 2.44
C LEU A 115 -6.60 3.19 3.63
N LEU A 116 -5.96 2.29 4.39
CA LEU A 116 -6.54 1.87 5.65
C LEU A 116 -6.42 3.01 6.68
N PRO A 117 -7.54 3.42 7.30
CA PRO A 117 -7.50 4.39 8.37
C PRO A 117 -6.77 3.83 9.59
N GLY A 118 -6.28 4.73 10.45
CA GLY A 118 -5.71 4.36 11.72
C GLY A 118 -6.76 3.78 12.67
N LEU A 119 -6.36 2.89 13.58
CA LEU A 119 -7.20 2.36 14.64
C LEU A 119 -7.80 3.44 15.54
N ASP A 120 -7.16 4.60 15.61
CA ASP A 120 -7.61 5.79 16.33
C ASP A 120 -8.64 6.64 15.55
N GLY A 121 -9.01 6.22 14.32
CA GLY A 121 -9.92 6.95 13.45
C GLY A 121 -9.25 7.98 12.54
N SER A 122 -7.92 8.13 12.60
CA SER A 122 -7.17 8.98 11.67
C SER A 122 -7.31 8.48 10.22
N GLU A 123 -7.18 9.38 9.25
CA GLU A 123 -7.35 9.03 7.83
C GLU A 123 -6.34 7.98 7.34
N LYS A 124 -5.16 7.90 7.96
CA LYS A 124 -4.11 6.94 7.62
C LYS A 124 -3.33 6.50 8.85
N MET A 125 -2.89 5.24 8.82
CA MET A 125 -1.89 4.73 9.76
C MET A 125 -0.60 5.56 9.72
N SER A 126 -0.02 5.84 10.89
CA SER A 126 1.17 6.69 11.00
C SER A 126 2.11 6.24 12.11
N LYS A 127 3.39 6.10 11.78
CA LYS A 127 4.46 5.83 12.77
C LYS A 127 4.56 6.87 13.87
N ARG A 128 4.13 8.11 13.61
CA ARG A 128 4.10 9.20 14.61
C ARG A 128 3.01 9.01 15.66
N PHE A 129 1.99 8.18 15.35
CA PHE A 129 0.88 7.85 16.23
C PHE A 129 0.88 6.34 16.46
N PRO A 130 1.68 5.81 17.41
CA PRO A 130 1.88 4.36 17.58
C PRO A 130 0.61 3.56 17.88
N ASN A 131 -0.46 4.21 18.35
CA ASN A 131 -1.76 3.60 18.60
C ASN A 131 -2.66 3.55 17.37
N SER A 132 -2.30 4.23 16.28
CA SER A 132 -3.04 4.20 15.00
C SER A 132 -2.83 2.90 14.23
N TYR A 133 -1.82 2.09 14.55
CA TYR A 133 -1.49 0.87 13.82
C TYR A 133 -0.81 -0.16 14.71
N PHE A 134 -0.74 -1.39 14.21
CA PHE A 134 0.13 -2.42 14.77
C PHE A 134 1.03 -3.01 13.69
N THR A 135 2.16 -3.55 14.11
CA THR A 135 3.12 -4.28 13.27
C THR A 135 3.04 -5.76 13.60
N PHE A 136 3.37 -6.62 12.64
CA PHE A 136 3.39 -8.06 12.90
C PHE A 136 4.57 -8.52 13.77
N ASN A 137 5.48 -7.63 14.17
CA ASN A 137 6.63 -7.95 15.02
C ASN A 137 6.45 -7.56 16.50
N GLU A 138 5.40 -6.82 16.88
CA GLU A 138 5.18 -6.43 18.28
C GLU A 138 4.52 -7.55 19.11
N SER A 139 4.50 -7.50 20.45
CA SER A 139 3.89 -8.58 21.24
C SER A 139 2.41 -8.78 20.91
N LEU A 140 1.91 -10.02 21.03
CA LEU A 140 0.50 -10.33 20.80
C LEU A 140 -0.41 -9.50 21.72
N ASP A 141 0.01 -9.32 22.98
CA ASP A 141 -0.69 -8.49 23.96
C ASP A 141 -0.76 -7.02 23.53
N SER A 142 0.30 -6.49 22.88
CA SER A 142 0.31 -5.12 22.36
C SER A 142 -0.69 -4.97 21.20
N ILE A 143 -0.72 -5.94 20.27
CA ILE A 143 -1.68 -5.97 19.16
C ILE A 143 -3.11 -6.03 19.71
N GLU A 144 -3.37 -6.93 20.66
CA GLU A 144 -4.67 -7.07 21.29
C GLU A 144 -5.11 -5.77 21.99
N LYS A 145 -4.22 -5.16 22.77
CA LYS A 145 -4.51 -3.89 23.45
C LYS A 145 -4.87 -2.78 22.47
N LYS A 146 -4.18 -2.68 21.33
CA LYS A 146 -4.46 -1.69 20.29
C LYS A 146 -5.80 -1.93 19.61
N ILE A 147 -6.13 -3.18 19.26
CA ILE A 147 -7.43 -3.52 18.66
C ILE A 147 -8.56 -3.26 19.66
N ARG A 148 -8.40 -3.67 20.93
CA ARG A 148 -9.36 -3.38 21.99
C ARG A 148 -9.54 -1.87 22.22
N GLY A 149 -8.48 -1.09 22.04
CA GLY A 149 -8.49 0.37 22.12
C GLY A 149 -8.97 1.10 20.86
N ALA A 150 -9.23 0.39 19.75
CA ALA A 150 -9.57 1.03 18.48
C ALA A 150 -10.92 1.76 18.54
N MET A 151 -11.02 2.86 17.79
CA MET A 151 -12.23 3.64 17.59
C MET A 151 -13.31 2.79 16.91
N THR A 152 -14.50 2.80 17.51
CA THR A 152 -15.68 2.12 16.98
C THR A 152 -16.76 3.12 16.63
N GLY A 153 -17.67 2.75 15.72
CA GLY A 153 -18.89 3.50 15.47
C GLY A 153 -20.04 3.19 16.45
N GLY A 154 -19.74 2.59 17.61
CA GLY A 154 -20.75 2.24 18.60
C GLY A 154 -21.22 3.42 19.45
N ARG A 155 -22.20 3.16 20.32
CA ARG A 155 -22.78 4.15 21.23
C ARG A 155 -22.11 4.17 22.60
N LYS A 156 -22.48 5.16 23.42
CA LYS A 156 -21.91 5.41 24.76
C LYS A 156 -22.07 4.23 25.72
N ASN A 157 -23.17 3.48 25.62
CA ASN A 157 -23.46 2.34 26.49
C ASN A 157 -24.23 1.27 25.71
N LYS A 158 -24.32 0.07 26.31
CA LYS A 158 -24.99 -1.11 25.74
C LYS A 158 -26.45 -0.83 25.36
N LYS A 159 -27.23 -0.22 26.26
CA LYS A 159 -28.65 0.10 26.02
C LYS A 159 -28.84 0.98 24.79
N MET A 160 -28.03 2.03 24.64
CA MET A 160 -28.09 2.90 23.47
C MET A 160 -27.64 2.19 22.19
N GLN A 161 -26.69 1.25 22.27
CA GLN A 161 -26.28 0.44 21.13
C GLN A 161 -27.43 -0.46 20.66
N GLU A 162 -28.14 -1.11 21.59
CA GLU A 162 -29.29 -1.98 21.29
C GLU A 162 -30.48 -1.17 20.74
N GLU A 163 -30.73 0.04 21.23
CA GLU A 163 -31.85 0.88 20.79
C GLU A 163 -31.58 1.65 19.49
N LEU A 164 -30.36 2.15 19.27
CA LEU A 164 -30.02 3.07 18.17
C LEU A 164 -29.08 2.47 17.12
N GLY A 165 -28.61 1.23 17.33
CA GLY A 165 -27.60 0.61 16.49
C GLY A 165 -26.23 1.29 16.53
N GLY A 166 -25.26 0.68 15.84
CA GLY A 166 -23.94 1.24 15.58
C GLY A 166 -23.80 1.82 14.17
N GLU A 167 -22.65 2.45 13.92
CA GLU A 167 -22.24 3.01 12.63
C GLU A 167 -21.00 2.27 12.07
N PRO A 168 -21.15 1.10 11.41
CA PRO A 168 -20.01 0.32 10.89
C PRO A 168 -19.08 1.12 9.97
N GLN A 169 -19.63 2.07 9.20
CA GLN A 169 -18.89 2.96 8.30
C GLN A 169 -17.86 3.85 9.02
N LYS A 170 -18.05 4.10 10.32
CA LYS A 170 -17.11 4.83 11.19
C LYS A 170 -16.26 3.90 12.07
N CYS A 171 -16.51 2.59 12.03
CA CYS A 171 -15.87 1.62 12.91
C CYS A 171 -14.55 1.08 12.32
N MET A 172 -13.45 1.23 13.05
CA MET A 172 -12.14 0.72 12.60
C MET A 172 -12.06 -0.81 12.66
N ILE A 173 -12.81 -1.43 13.57
CA ILE A 173 -12.90 -2.89 13.69
C ILE A 173 -13.57 -3.50 12.46
N TYR A 174 -14.73 -2.97 12.07
CA TYR A 174 -15.40 -3.44 10.86
C TYR A 174 -14.51 -3.23 9.62
N LYS A 175 -13.87 -2.05 9.50
CA LYS A 175 -12.98 -1.77 8.37
C LYS A 175 -11.79 -2.73 8.31
N ILE A 176 -11.10 -2.99 9.41
CA ILE A 176 -9.92 -3.85 9.37
C ILE A 176 -10.28 -5.31 9.03
N LEU A 177 -11.42 -5.80 9.54
CA LEU A 177 -11.96 -7.11 9.15
C LEU A 177 -12.28 -7.13 7.65
N MET A 178 -13.10 -6.19 7.17
CA MET A 178 -13.51 -6.06 5.78
C MET A 178 -12.32 -5.96 4.80
N TYR A 179 -11.26 -5.24 5.17
CA TYR A 179 -10.11 -5.06 4.27
C TYR A 179 -9.12 -6.21 4.30
N LEU A 180 -8.96 -6.93 5.42
CA LEU A 180 -7.78 -7.79 5.63
C LEU A 180 -8.03 -9.15 6.30
N PHE A 181 -9.06 -9.30 7.14
CA PHE A 181 -9.15 -10.44 8.08
C PHE A 181 -10.48 -11.20 8.02
N GLU A 182 -11.40 -10.79 7.15
CA GLU A 182 -12.59 -11.54 6.79
C GLU A 182 -12.67 -11.64 5.26
N GLU A 183 -12.77 -12.87 4.76
CA GLU A 183 -12.88 -13.19 3.34
C GLU A 183 -14.33 -13.52 2.95
N ASP A 184 -15.19 -13.85 3.91
CA ASP A 184 -16.61 -14.13 3.66
C ASP A 184 -17.46 -12.85 3.65
N ASP A 185 -17.80 -12.40 2.44
CA ASP A 185 -18.68 -11.25 2.22
C ASP A 185 -20.05 -11.39 2.89
N LYS A 186 -20.57 -12.62 3.04
CA LYS A 186 -21.86 -12.84 3.72
C LYS A 186 -21.73 -12.57 5.21
N LYS A 187 -20.61 -12.96 5.81
CA LYS A 187 -20.31 -12.66 7.20
C LYS A 187 -20.14 -11.16 7.42
N LEU A 188 -19.41 -10.46 6.55
CA LEU A 188 -19.30 -9.00 6.61
C LEU A 188 -20.65 -8.30 6.52
N THR A 189 -21.50 -8.76 5.59
CA THR A 189 -22.86 -8.22 5.42
C THR A 189 -23.70 -8.45 6.68
N LYS A 190 -23.64 -9.66 7.26
CA LYS A 190 -24.32 -9.99 8.50
C LYS A 190 -23.83 -9.13 9.66
N ASP A 191 -22.52 -9.02 9.87
CA ASP A 191 -21.93 -8.23 10.96
C ASP A 191 -22.28 -6.73 10.80
N PHE A 192 -22.39 -6.25 9.56
CA PHE A 192 -22.87 -4.89 9.27
C PHE A 192 -24.33 -4.71 9.69
N GLU A 193 -25.22 -5.61 9.26
CA GLU A 193 -26.64 -5.54 9.57
C GLU A 193 -26.92 -5.68 11.07
N GLU A 194 -26.32 -6.65 11.74
CA GLU A 194 -26.47 -6.87 13.18
C GLU A 194 -25.94 -5.67 13.98
N CYS A 195 -24.85 -5.04 13.54
CA CYS A 195 -24.34 -3.82 14.16
C CYS A 195 -25.33 -2.66 14.00
N VAL A 196 -25.91 -2.47 12.80
CA VAL A 196 -26.90 -1.41 12.54
C VAL A 196 -28.21 -1.64 13.30
N LYS A 197 -28.61 -2.90 13.51
CA LYS A 197 -29.79 -3.28 14.31
C LYS A 197 -29.53 -3.23 15.82
N GLY A 198 -28.28 -3.07 16.25
CA GLY A 198 -27.92 -3.07 17.67
C GLY A 198 -27.77 -4.47 18.28
N GLU A 199 -27.84 -5.52 17.46
CA GLU A 199 -27.72 -6.93 17.85
C GLU A 199 -26.26 -7.34 18.09
N LEU A 200 -25.31 -6.69 17.41
CA LEU A 200 -23.87 -6.91 17.59
C LEU A 200 -23.23 -5.81 18.47
N LEU A 201 -22.66 -6.21 19.61
CA LEU A 201 -21.98 -5.28 20.50
C LEU A 201 -20.52 -5.05 20.06
N CYS A 202 -20.03 -3.81 20.22
CA CYS A 202 -18.65 -3.46 19.88
C CYS A 202 -17.60 -4.33 20.59
N GLY A 203 -17.87 -4.76 21.82
CA GLY A 203 -16.95 -5.62 22.58
C GLY A 203 -16.86 -7.03 22.02
N GLU A 204 -17.97 -7.58 21.51
CA GLU A 204 -18.01 -8.89 20.84
C GLU A 204 -17.23 -8.83 19.54
N HIS A 205 -17.54 -7.84 18.69
CA HIS A 205 -16.86 -7.66 17.41
C HIS A 205 -15.35 -7.41 17.56
N LYS A 206 -14.95 -6.68 18.63
CA LYS A 206 -13.53 -6.51 18.98
C LYS A 206 -12.85 -7.82 19.35
N ARG A 207 -13.50 -8.70 20.12
CA ARG A 207 -12.94 -10.01 20.49
C ARG A 207 -12.72 -10.87 19.25
N GLU A 208 -13.70 -10.93 18.37
CA GLU A 208 -13.59 -11.67 17.11
C GLU A 208 -12.43 -11.13 16.25
N CYS A 209 -12.32 -9.81 16.11
CA CYS A 209 -11.22 -9.17 15.40
C CYS A 209 -9.86 -9.53 16.01
N VAL A 210 -9.74 -9.53 17.34
CA VAL A 210 -8.51 -9.93 18.03
C VAL A 210 -8.16 -11.38 17.68
N GLU A 211 -9.11 -12.31 17.76
CA GLU A 211 -8.87 -13.72 17.47
C GLU A 211 -8.35 -13.93 16.04
N LYS A 212 -9.01 -13.33 15.05
CA LYS A 212 -8.60 -13.39 13.64
C LYS A 212 -7.22 -12.79 13.41
N VAL A 213 -6.97 -11.59 13.93
CA VAL A 213 -5.67 -10.92 13.77
C VAL A 213 -4.55 -11.70 14.43
N LEU A 214 -4.74 -12.16 15.68
CA LEU A 214 -3.69 -12.90 16.39
C LEU A 214 -3.40 -14.25 15.73
N SER A 215 -4.43 -14.94 15.22
CA SER A 215 -4.27 -16.18 14.44
C SER A 215 -3.40 -15.92 13.20
N TYR A 216 -3.76 -14.90 12.41
CA TYR A 216 -3.02 -14.51 11.22
C TYR A 216 -1.56 -14.11 11.53
N VAL A 217 -1.34 -13.30 12.57
CA VAL A 217 0.00 -12.83 12.95
C VAL A 217 0.89 -14.01 13.38
N LYS A 218 0.35 -14.98 14.13
CA LYS A 218 1.08 -16.20 14.50
C LYS A 218 1.50 -17.00 13.28
N GLU A 219 0.60 -17.19 12.32
CA GLU A 219 0.91 -17.90 11.07
C GLU A 219 1.91 -17.14 10.21
N HIS A 220 1.74 -15.82 10.08
CA HIS A 220 2.64 -14.94 9.35
C HIS A 220 4.06 -15.00 9.90
N ARG A 221 4.24 -15.01 11.24
CA ARG A 221 5.56 -15.14 11.88
C ARG A 221 6.22 -16.47 11.56
N LYS A 222 5.49 -17.58 11.66
CA LYS A 222 6.02 -18.91 11.29
C LYS A 222 6.48 -18.94 9.84
N LYS A 223 5.70 -18.37 8.93
CA LYS A 223 6.09 -18.24 7.51
C LYS A 223 7.32 -17.35 7.35
N LYS A 224 7.36 -16.19 8.01
CA LYS A 224 8.50 -15.26 7.96
C LYS A 224 9.80 -15.94 8.43
N GLU A 225 9.77 -16.62 9.57
CA GLU A 225 10.93 -17.35 10.12
C GLU A 225 11.42 -18.41 9.13
N LYS A 226 10.53 -19.17 8.51
CA LYS A 226 10.89 -20.18 7.51
C LYS A 226 11.57 -19.60 6.26
N PHE A 227 11.22 -18.38 5.86
CA PHE A 227 11.67 -17.79 4.60
C PHE A 227 12.69 -16.65 4.77
N ILE A 228 13.15 -16.36 6.00
CA ILE A 228 14.06 -15.23 6.25
C ILE A 228 15.40 -15.41 5.54
N ASP A 229 15.97 -16.61 5.58
CA ASP A 229 17.26 -16.88 4.94
C ASP A 229 17.14 -16.87 3.42
N LYS A 230 16.02 -17.35 2.88
CA LYS A 230 15.73 -17.22 1.44
C LYS A 230 15.60 -15.76 1.02
N ALA A 231 15.00 -14.91 1.85
CA ALA A 231 14.90 -13.48 1.57
C ALA A 231 16.28 -12.80 1.57
N ARG A 232 17.18 -13.19 2.50
CA ARG A 232 18.58 -12.73 2.53
C ARG A 232 19.35 -13.17 1.29
N GLU A 233 19.19 -14.42 0.88
CA GLU A 233 19.79 -14.98 -0.35
C GLU A 233 19.36 -14.18 -1.59
N ILE A 234 18.05 -13.94 -1.76
CA ILE A 234 17.50 -13.19 -2.90
C ILE A 234 18.10 -11.78 -2.96
N LEU A 235 18.21 -11.11 -1.80
CA LEU A 235 18.71 -9.74 -1.72
C LEU A 235 20.24 -9.65 -1.61
N LYS A 236 20.95 -10.78 -1.58
CA LYS A 236 22.41 -10.85 -1.38
C LYS A 236 22.85 -10.03 -0.15
N ILE A 237 22.14 -10.23 0.96
CA ILE A 237 22.44 -9.60 2.25
C ILE A 237 23.03 -10.67 3.16
N GLU A 238 24.18 -10.37 3.77
CA GLU A 238 24.81 -11.21 4.81
C GLU A 238 23.95 -11.33 6.08
#